data_AF-A0A532VHJ3-F1
#
_entry.id   AF-A0A532VHJ3-F1
#
_cell.length_a   1.000
_cell.length_b   1.000
_cell.length_c   1.000
_cell.angle_alpha   90.00
_cell.angle_beta   90.00
_cell.angle_gamma   90.00
#
_symmetry.space_group_name_H-M   'P 1'
#
loop_
_entity.id
_entity.type
_entity.pdbx_description
1 polymer ?
#
loop_
_entity_poly.entity_id
_entity_poly.type
_entity_poly.pdbx_seq_one_letter_code
_entity_poly.pdbx_strand_id
1 'polypeptide(L)'
;MKHPRPDKEEFRKVIFRKKIPSRVHFVELHIDAEVIRYFTRKWNRKWIEPCLAKDRKSQELVLANYIECWYRLGYDCLRFTSDFRFSG
;
A
#
# COMPACT_ATOMS: atom_id res chain seq x y z
N MET A 1 8.20 8.72 -2.10
CA MET A 1 9.05 9.84 -1.62
C MET A 1 10.49 9.36 -1.48
N LYS A 2 11.46 10.27 -1.30
CA LYS A 2 12.89 9.90 -1.19
C LYS A 2 13.26 9.24 0.17
N HIS A 3 12.48 9.48 1.22
CA HIS A 3 12.72 8.95 2.57
C HIS A 3 11.41 8.48 3.22
N PRO A 4 10.90 7.29 2.88
CA PRO A 4 9.77 6.71 3.62
C PRO A 4 10.16 6.53 5.09
N ARG A 5 9.24 6.83 6.01
CA ARG A 5 9.46 6.68 7.46
C ARG A 5 8.41 5.78 8.13
N PRO A 6 8.08 4.58 7.61
CA PRO A 6 7.20 3.67 8.33
C PRO A 6 7.82 3.27 9.67
N ASP A 7 6.99 3.19 10.70
CA ASP A 7 7.32 2.80 12.06
C ASP A 7 6.22 1.86 12.59
N LYS A 8 6.39 0.57 12.30
CA LYS A 8 5.49 -0.50 12.76
C LYS A 8 5.44 -0.61 14.30
N GLU A 9 6.51 -0.26 14.99
CA GLU A 9 6.58 -0.42 16.46
C GLU A 9 5.81 0.68 17.17
N GLU A 10 5.92 1.91 16.68
CA GLU A 10 5.05 3.00 17.13
C GLU A 10 3.59 2.67 16.83
N PHE A 11 3.27 2.25 15.60
CA PHE A 11 1.91 1.89 15.22
C PHE A 11 1.33 0.83 16.16
N ARG A 12 2.09 -0.25 16.45
CA ARG A 12 1.70 -1.28 17.42
C ARG A 12 1.41 -0.69 18.81
N LYS A 13 2.28 0.18 19.33
CA LYS A 13 2.08 0.83 20.64
C LYS A 13 0.82 1.70 20.67
N VAL A 14 0.52 2.42 19.58
CA VAL A 14 -0.68 3.25 19.43
C VAL A 14 -1.94 2.39 19.46
N ILE A 15 -1.99 1.29 18.71
CA ILE A 15 -3.13 0.36 18.71
C ILE A 15 -3.39 -0.22 20.10
N PHE A 16 -2.33 -0.58 20.84
CA PHE A 16 -2.43 -1.04 22.22
C PHE A 16 -2.63 0.08 23.25
N ARG A 17 -2.86 1.33 22.82
CA ARG A 17 -3.05 2.51 23.68
C ARG A 17 -1.89 2.76 24.67
N LYS A 18 -0.69 2.29 24.33
CA LYS A 18 0.55 2.46 25.13
C LYS A 18 1.28 3.77 24.82
N LYS A 19 0.90 4.46 23.76
CA LYS A 19 1.54 5.70 23.30
C LYS A 19 0.54 6.56 22.52
N ILE A 20 0.63 7.89 22.66
CA ILE A 20 -0.06 8.85 21.79
C ILE A 20 0.71 8.93 20.45
N PRO A 21 0.03 8.82 19.29
CA PRO A 21 0.70 8.81 17.99
C PRO A 21 1.46 10.11 17.74
N SER A 22 2.72 10.03 17.31
CA SER A 22 3.48 11.21 16.88
C SER A 22 3.13 11.66 15.46
N ARG A 23 2.47 10.79 14.69
CA ARG A 23 2.04 11.00 13.29
C ARG A 23 0.89 10.07 12.92
N VAL A 24 0.31 10.30 11.73
CA VAL A 24 -0.70 9.39 11.16
C VAL A 24 0.00 8.13 10.64
N HIS A 25 -0.35 6.97 11.21
CA HIS A 25 0.18 5.66 10.82
C HIS A 25 -0.73 4.89 9.85
N PHE A 26 -2.04 5.18 9.93
CA PHE A 26 -3.10 4.48 9.23
C PHE A 26 -4.12 5.49 8.70
N VAL A 27 -4.64 5.22 7.50
CA VAL A 27 -5.74 5.97 6.89
C VAL A 27 -6.82 4.98 6.54
N GLU A 28 -8.05 5.25 6.97
CA GLU A 28 -9.20 4.39 6.73
C GLU A 28 -9.64 4.41 5.26
N LEU A 29 -9.53 5.59 4.63
CA LEU A 29 -9.79 5.79 3.21
C LEU A 29 -8.64 5.27 2.37
N HIS A 30 -8.99 4.58 1.28
CA HIS A 30 -8.02 3.90 0.43
C HIS A 30 -7.58 4.84 -0.69
N ILE A 31 -6.39 4.57 -1.21
CA ILE A 31 -5.88 5.28 -2.37
C ILE A 31 -6.46 4.60 -3.61
N ASP A 32 -7.14 5.37 -4.46
CA ASP A 32 -7.68 4.85 -5.71
C ASP A 32 -6.58 4.23 -6.58
N ALA A 33 -6.94 3.15 -7.29
CA ALA A 33 -6.03 2.41 -8.15
C ALA A 33 -5.33 3.31 -9.19
N GLU A 34 -5.99 4.39 -9.63
CA GLU A 34 -5.46 5.36 -10.58
C GLU A 34 -4.26 6.13 -10.02
N VAL A 35 -4.33 6.49 -8.74
CA VAL A 35 -3.24 7.17 -8.01
C VAL A 35 -2.08 6.20 -7.78
N ILE A 36 -2.39 4.95 -7.40
CA ILE A 36 -1.38 3.89 -7.25
C ILE A 36 -0.68 3.62 -8.59
N ARG A 37 -1.44 3.56 -9.69
CA ARG A 37 -0.93 3.40 -11.06
C ARG A 37 0.00 4.55 -11.44
N TYR A 38 -0.41 5.79 -11.15
CA TYR A 38 0.43 6.97 -11.38
C TYR A 38 1.78 6.86 -10.68
N PHE A 39 1.79 6.55 -9.38
CA PHE A 39 3.03 6.44 -8.62
C PHE A 39 3.89 5.24 -9.05
N THR A 40 3.27 4.10 -9.35
CA THR A 40 3.97 2.92 -9.86
C THR A 40 4.77 3.26 -11.12
N ARG A 41 4.12 3.93 -12.09
CA ARG A 41 4.78 4.40 -13.33
C ARG A 41 5.84 5.46 -13.05
N LYS A 42 5.54 6.42 -12.17
CA LYS A 42 6.49 7.47 -11.75
C LYS A 42 7.76 6.91 -11.09
N TRP A 43 7.68 5.73 -10.48
CA TRP A 43 8.83 5.03 -9.91
C TRP A 43 9.43 3.97 -10.85
N ASN A 44 9.13 4.05 -12.15
CA ASN A 44 9.64 3.14 -13.18
C ASN A 44 9.34 1.66 -12.91
N ARG A 45 8.21 1.36 -12.27
CA ARG A 45 7.72 -0.01 -12.05
C ARG A 45 6.65 -0.37 -13.09
N LYS A 46 6.57 -1.65 -13.42
CA LYS A 46 5.54 -2.16 -14.33
C LYS A 46 4.19 -2.21 -13.60
N TRP A 47 3.19 -1.55 -14.19
CA TRP A 47 1.80 -1.65 -13.74
C TRP A 47 1.09 -2.82 -14.44
N ILE A 48 0.29 -3.56 -13.67
CA ILE A 48 -0.65 -4.58 -14.15
C ILE A 48 -1.98 -4.24 -13.48
N GLU A 49 -3.06 -4.12 -14.27
CA GLU A 49 -4.39 -3.96 -13.68
C GLU A 49 -4.73 -5.23 -12.87
N PRO A 50 -5.16 -5.13 -11.60
CA PRO A 50 -5.41 -6.30 -10.75
C PRO A 50 -6.32 -7.35 -11.40
N CYS A 51 -7.35 -6.91 -12.12
CA CYS A 51 -8.30 -7.78 -12.82
C CYS A 51 -7.70 -8.53 -14.03
N LEU A 52 -6.48 -8.19 -14.46
CA LEU A 52 -5.78 -8.88 -15.56
C LEU A 52 -4.70 -9.84 -15.05
N ALA A 53 -4.43 -9.87 -13.74
CA ALA A 53 -3.38 -10.70 -13.14
C ALA A 53 -3.88 -12.13 -12.86
N LYS A 54 -3.68 -13.02 -13.84
CA LYS A 54 -4.16 -14.41 -13.81
C LYS A 54 -3.21 -15.39 -13.13
N ASP A 55 -1.91 -15.22 -13.36
CA ASP A 55 -0.88 -16.11 -12.83
C ASP A 55 -0.28 -15.56 -11.52
N ARG A 56 0.29 -16.47 -10.72
CA ARG A 56 0.86 -16.10 -9.41
C ARG A 56 1.90 -14.99 -9.50
N LYS A 57 2.74 -14.99 -10.55
CA LYS A 57 3.82 -14.01 -10.70
C LYS A 57 3.26 -12.62 -11.01
N SER A 58 2.22 -12.52 -11.83
CA SER A 58 1.55 -11.23 -12.07
C SER A 58 0.80 -10.73 -10.83
N GLN A 59 0.16 -11.63 -10.06
CA GLN A 59 -0.49 -11.27 -8.79
C GLN A 59 0.50 -10.75 -7.75
N GLU A 60 1.64 -11.43 -7.57
CA GLU A 60 2.71 -10.98 -6.67
C GLU A 60 3.24 -9.59 -7.06
N LEU A 61 3.39 -9.32 -8.37
CA LEU A 61 3.80 -8.00 -8.86
C LEU A 61 2.76 -6.91 -8.56
N VAL A 62 1.46 -7.22 -8.71
CA VAL A 62 0.38 -6.30 -8.33
C VAL A 62 0.45 -5.97 -6.84
N LEU A 63 0.54 -6.99 -5.96
CA LEU A 63 0.66 -6.77 -4.52
C LEU A 63 1.89 -5.94 -4.17
N ALA A 64 3.03 -6.25 -4.78
CA ALA A 64 4.27 -5.50 -4.56
C ALA A 64 4.12 -4.01 -4.94
N ASN A 65 3.37 -3.69 -5.99
CA ASN A 65 3.13 -2.29 -6.37
C ASN A 65 2.25 -1.55 -5.36
N TYR A 66 1.19 -2.21 -4.86
CA TYR A 66 0.33 -1.63 -3.81
C TYR A 66 1.14 -1.40 -2.52
N ILE A 67 1.90 -2.40 -2.07
CA ILE A 67 2.76 -2.29 -0.89
C ILE A 67 3.77 -1.16 -1.06
N GLU A 68 4.49 -1.11 -2.19
CA GLU A 68 5.49 -0.09 -2.46
C GLU A 68 4.88 1.33 -2.42
N CYS A 69 3.66 1.49 -2.95
CA CYS A 69 2.98 2.78 -2.92
C CYS A 69 2.69 3.25 -1.50
N TRP A 70 2.05 2.42 -0.69
CA TRP A 70 1.73 2.77 0.70
C TRP A 70 2.99 2.98 1.54
N TYR A 71 3.99 2.10 1.38
CA TYR A 71 5.27 2.19 2.06
C TYR A 71 6.00 3.50 1.73
N ARG A 72 6.09 3.86 0.44
CA ARG A 72 6.71 5.12 -0.01
C ARG A 72 5.95 6.37 0.40
N LEU A 73 4.67 6.23 0.73
CA LEU A 73 3.82 7.27 1.31
C LEU A 73 3.99 7.39 2.83
N GLY A 74 4.69 6.44 3.46
CA GLY A 74 5.03 6.47 4.89
C GLY A 74 3.99 5.80 5.78
N TYR A 75 3.03 5.09 5.20
CA TYR A 75 2.03 4.33 5.93
C TYR A 75 2.55 2.98 6.39
N ASP A 76 2.04 2.52 7.53
CA ASP A 76 2.48 1.31 8.20
C ASP A 76 1.60 0.09 7.88
N CYS A 77 0.44 0.32 7.26
CA CYS A 77 -0.51 -0.71 6.90
C CYS A 77 -1.13 -0.39 5.53
N LEU A 78 -1.36 -1.44 4.75
CA LEU A 78 -2.19 -1.45 3.56
C LEU A 78 -3.41 -2.31 3.89
N ARG A 79 -4.60 -1.78 3.60
CA ARG A 79 -5.84 -2.56 3.60
C ARG A 79 -6.32 -2.71 2.16
N PHE A 80 -6.90 -3.87 1.85
CA PHE A 80 -7.62 -4.07 0.59
C PHE A 80 -9.11 -3.87 0.82
N THR A 81 -9.74 -3.16 -0.09
CA THR A 81 -11.19 -2.96 -0.16
C THR A 81 -11.85 -4.01 -1.04
N SER A 82 -13.18 -4.12 -0.96
CA SER A 82 -13.98 -5.15 -1.63
C SER A 82 -13.98 -5.07 -3.16
N ASP A 83 -13.57 -3.93 -3.72
CA ASP A 83 -13.35 -3.68 -5.15
C ASP A 83 -12.00 -4.24 -5.63
N PHE A 84 -11.01 -4.42 -4.74
CA PHE A 84 -9.76 -5.08 -5.12
C PHE A 84 -9.98 -6.57 -5.37
N ARG A 85 -9.80 -7.00 -6.62
CA ARG A 85 -9.92 -8.41 -7.01
C ARG A 85 -8.91 -8.78 -8.08
N PHE A 86 -8.30 -9.95 -7.94
CA PHE A 86 -7.65 -10.62 -9.06
C PHE A 86 -8.70 -11.20 -10.00
N SER A 87 -8.30 -11.46 -11.24
CA SER A 87 -9.09 -12.37 -12.09
C SER A 87 -9.20 -13.72 -11.39
N GLY A 88 -10.42 -14.23 -11.29
CA GLY A 88 -10.69 -15.63 -10.92
C GLY A 88 -10.28 -16.60 -12.01
#